data_AF-A0AAN0YSZ7-F1
#
_entry.id   AF-A0AAN0YSZ7-F1
#
_cell.length_a   1.000
_cell.length_b   1.000
_cell.length_c   1.000
_cell.angle_alpha   90.00
_cell.angle_beta   90.00
_cell.angle_gamma   90.00
#
_symmetry.space_group_name_H-M   'P 1'
#
loop_
_entity.id
_entity.type
_entity.pdbx_description
1 polymer ?
#
loop_
_entity_poly.entity_id
_entity_poly.type
_entity_poly.pdbx_seq_one_letter_code
_entity_poly.pdbx_strand_id
1 'polypeptide(L)' 'MITVCQKHIKNGINLLNAPHVQKLSQKYWEHECIFCSEPAHFKLFYSTPYSASYRKFLSFSKNHSSLTG' A
#
# COMPACT_ATOMS: atom_id res chain seq x y z
N MET A 1 -10.64 1.18 1.23
CA MET A 1 -9.58 0.49 0.45
C MET A 1 -10.13 0.29 -0.94
N ILE A 2 -9.37 0.62 -1.98
CA ILE A 2 -9.78 0.42 -3.38
C ILE A 2 -8.70 -0.36 -4.13
N THR A 3 -9.10 -1.11 -5.15
CA THR A 3 -8.21 -1.86 -6.03
C THR A 3 -8.28 -1.30 -7.44
N VAL A 4 -7.13 -1.15 -8.08
CA VAL A 4 -7.02 -0.55 -9.42
C VAL A 4 -6.00 -1.31 -10.28
N CYS A 5 -6.24 -1.31 -11.58
CA CYS A 5 -5.26 -1.76 -12.56
C CYS A 5 -4.16 -0.70 -12.78
N GLN A 6 -3.13 -1.07 -13.53
CA GLN A 6 -2.01 -0.18 -13.83
C GLN A 6 -2.41 1.08 -14.60
N LYS A 7 -3.43 1.00 -15.45
CA LYS A 7 -3.92 2.14 -16.24
C LYS A 7 -4.59 3.20 -15.35
N HIS A 8 -5.32 2.75 -14.33
CA HIS A 8 -6.13 3.62 -13.48
C HIS A 8 -5.49 4.00 -12.14
N ILE A 9 -4.20 3.72 -11.94
CA ILE A 9 -3.52 4.06 -10.68
C ILE A 9 -3.55 5.55 -10.38
N LYS A 10 -3.34 6.41 -11.38
CA LYS A 10 -3.38 7.87 -11.23
C LYS A 10 -4.77 8.35 -10.81
N ASN A 11 -5.81 7.80 -11.44
CA ASN A 11 -7.21 8.12 -11.09
C ASN A 11 -7.54 7.66 -9.67
N GLY A 12 -7.10 6.46 -9.29
CA GLY A 12 -7.26 5.93 -7.94
C GLY A 12 -6.54 6.77 -6.88
N ILE A 13 -5.36 7.31 -7.20
CA ILE A 13 -4.63 8.21 -6.29
C ILE A 13 -5.42 9.50 -6.09
N ASN A 14 -5.95 10.11 -7.15
CA ASN A 14 -6.71 11.37 -7.04
C ASN A 14 -8.02 11.23 -6.24
N LEU A 15 -8.60 10.02 -6.20
CA LEU A 15 -9.81 9.71 -5.43
C LEU A 15 -9.58 9.70 -3.92
N LEU A 16 -8.33 9.60 -3.48
CA LEU A 16 -7.95 9.47 -2.08
C LEU A 16 -6.93 10.58 -1.78
N ASN A 17 -7.26 11.58 -0.96
CA ASN A 17 -6.37 12.74 -0.72
C ASN A 17 -4.93 12.39 -0.28
N ALA A 18 -4.67 11.20 0.27
CA ALA A 18 -3.34 10.68 0.59
C ALA A 18 -3.32 9.14 0.62
N PRO A 19 -3.26 8.46 -0.53
CA PRO A 19 -3.36 7.01 -0.56
C PRO A 19 -1.99 6.36 -0.45
N HIS A 20 -1.83 5.47 0.52
CA HIS A 20 -0.75 4.50 0.48
C HIS A 20 -1.03 3.48 -0.62
N VAL A 21 -0.05 3.24 -1.49
CA VAL A 21 -0.16 2.29 -2.60
C VAL A 21 0.66 1.05 -2.28
N GLN A 22 0.04 -0.13 -2.37
CA GLN A 22 0.74 -1.42 -2.34
C GLN A 22 0.48 -2.18 -3.63
N LYS A 23 1.52 -2.83 -4.16
CA LYS A 23 1.35 -3.79 -5.25
C LYS A 23 0.69 -5.05 -4.71
N LEU A 24 -0.31 -5.56 -5.42
CA LEU A 24 -0.88 -6.86 -5.18
C LEU A 24 0.09 -7.93 -5.70
N SER A 25 0.33 -8.97 -4.89
CA SER A 25 0.98 -10.18 -5.40
C SER A 25 -0.02 -10.98 -6.26
N GLN A 26 0.49 -11.86 -7.13
CA GLN A 26 -0.32 -12.70 -8.03
C GLN A 26 -1.45 -13.46 -7.32
N LYS A 27 -1.30 -13.77 -6.03
CA LYS A 27 -2.33 -14.42 -5.20
C LYS A 27 -3.63 -13.60 -5.09
N TYR A 28 -3.57 -12.29 -5.33
CA TYR A 28 -4.71 -11.36 -5.17
C TYR A 28 -5.23 -10.83 -6.51
N TRP A 29 -4.92 -11.51 -7.63
CA TRP A 29 -5.43 -11.18 -8.96
C TRP A 29 -6.92 -11.48 -9.16
N GLU A 30 -7.58 -12.10 -8.18
CA GLU A 30 -9.04 -12.20 -8.11
C GLU A 30 -9.73 -10.83 -7.96
N HIS A 31 -8.97 -9.80 -7.55
CA HIS A 31 -9.52 -8.45 -7.41
C HIS A 31 -9.56 -7.72 -8.74
N GLU A 32 -10.66 -7.02 -8.97
CA GLU A 32 -10.89 -6.23 -10.16
C GLU A 32 -10.62 -4.74 -9.91
N CYS A 33 -10.26 -4.05 -10.98
CA CYS A 33 -10.16 -2.61 -11.01
C CYS A 33 -11.54 -1.96 -10.92
N ILE A 34 -11.73 -1.06 -9.97
CA ILE A 34 -13.01 -0.34 -9.78
C ILE A 34 -13.47 0.45 -11.02
N PHE A 35 -12.56 0.79 -11.93
CA PHE A 35 -12.87 1.62 -13.11
C PHE A 35 -13.19 0.84 -14.39
N CYS A 36 -12.68 -0.38 -14.52
CA CYS A 36 -12.73 -1.10 -15.81
C CYS A 36 -12.85 -2.61 -15.70
N SER A 37 -13.02 -3.14 -14.49
CA SER A 37 -13.11 -4.57 -14.20
C SER A 37 -11.91 -5.43 -14.68
N GLU A 38 -10.86 -4.84 -15.26
CA GLU A 38 -9.61 -5.54 -15.52
C GLU A 38 -8.93 -5.98 -14.21
N PRO A 39 -8.07 -7.01 -14.23
CA PRO A 39 -7.32 -7.44 -13.06
C PRO A 39 -6.62 -6.28 -12.35
N ALA A 40 -6.81 -6.20 -11.03
CA ALA A 40 -6.17 -5.20 -10.21
C ALA A 40 -4.72 -5.57 -9.90
N HIS A 41 -3.85 -4.58 -9.99
CA HIS A 41 -2.42 -4.73 -9.69
C HIS A 41 -2.01 -3.94 -8.44
N PHE A 42 -2.85 -3.00 -8.02
CA PHE A 42 -2.56 -2.08 -6.93
C PHE A 42 -3.73 -1.98 -5.96
N LYS A 43 -3.38 -1.80 -4.70
CA LYS A 43 -4.28 -1.63 -3.57
C LYS A 43 -3.98 -0.29 -2.92
N LEU A 44 -4.99 0.58 -2.84
CA LEU A 44 -4.89 1.91 -2.24
C LEU A 44 -5.67 2.00 -0.94
N PHE A 45 -5.09 2.71 0.03
CA PHE A 45 -5.62 2.85 1.39
C PHE A 45 -5.41 4.27 1.92
N TYR A 46 -6.41 4.80 2.62
CA TYR A 46 -6.35 6.12 3.27
C TYR A 46 -5.36 6.19 4.44
N SER A 47 -5.12 5.08 5.12
CA SER A 47 -4.23 4.98 6.27
C SER A 47 -3.35 3.74 6.11
N THR A 48 -2.08 3.84 6.51
CA THR A 48 -1.21 2.66 6.58
C THR A 48 -1.85 1.65 7.54
N PRO A 49 -1.98 0.37 7.15
CA PRO A 49 -2.38 -0.65 8.12
C PRO A 49 -1.37 -0.63 9.27
N TYR A 50 -1.87 -0.65 10.51
CA TYR A 50 -1.10 -0.56 11.76
C TYR A 50 0.14 -1.49 11.79
N SER A 51 0.08 -2.62 11.09
CA SER A 51 1.17 -3.60 10.94
C SER A 51 2.37 -3.13 10.09
N ALA A 52 2.20 -2.16 9.18
CA ALA A 52 3.32 -1.58 8.42
C ALA A 52 4.10 -0.55 9.26
N SER A 53 3.40 0.21 10.10
CA SER A 53 4.02 1.18 11.01
C SER A 53 4.90 0.52 12.08
N TYR A 54 4.49 -0.65 12.59
CA TYR A 54 5.29 -1.38 13.59
C TYR A 54 6.63 -1.89 13.04
N ARG A 55 6.67 -2.36 11.78
CA ARG A 55 7.95 -2.78 11.17
C ARG A 55 8.92 -1.61 11.03
N LYS A 56 8.43 -0.43 10.64
CA LYS A 56 9.26 0.77 10.52
C LYS A 56 9.77 1.26 11.89
N PHE A 57 8.95 1.13 12.93
CA PHE A 57 9.34 1.45 14.31
C PHE A 57 10.41 0.50 14.86
N LEU A 58 10.25 -0.82 14.66
CA LEU A 58 11.27 -1.80 15.06
C LEU A 58 12.58 -1.65 14.28
N SER A 59 12.52 -1.30 12.99
CA SER A 59 13.72 -1.00 12.19
C SER A 59 14.43 0.28 12.64
N PHE A 60 13.71 1.25 13.23
CA PHE A 60 14.32 2.45 13.80
C PHE A 60 14.94 2.16 15.17
N SER A 61 14.24 1.44 16.05
CA SER A 61 14.77 1.06 17.38
C SER A 61 16.03 0.20 17.30
N LYS A 62 16.19 -0.66 16.28
CA LYS A 62 17.42 -1.45 16.08
C LYS A 62 18.64 -0.63 15.62
N ASN A 63 18.44 0.53 15.02
CA ASN A 63 19.56 1.39 14.56
C ASN A 63 20.03 2.39 15.63
N HIS A 64 19.39 2.44 16.80
CA HIS A 64 19.73 3.39 17.87
C HIS A 64 20.21 2.70 19.16
N SER A 65 20.62 1.43 19.07
CA SER A 65 21.16 0.65 20.20
C SER A 65 22.68 0.49 20.17
N SER A 66 23.39 1.14 19.24
CA SER A 66 24.85 1.04 19.10
C SER A 66 25.61 2.32 19.49
N LEU A 67 24.97 3.21 20.26
CA LEU A 67 25.57 4.49 20.68
C LEU A 67 25.23 4.84 22.13
N THR A 68 25.35 3.88 23.06
CA THR A 68 25.54 4.15 24.49
C THR A 68 26.22 2.94 25.16
N GLY A 69 27.50 3.13 25.55
CA GLY A 69 28.15 2.40 26.66
C GLY A 69 28.77 1.06 26.32
#